data_AF-A0A9X7Z8E6-F1
#
_entry.id   AF-A0A9X7Z8E6-F1
#
_cell.length_a   1.000
_cell.length_b   1.000
_cell.length_c   1.000
_cell.angle_alpha   90.00
_cell.angle_beta   90.00
_cell.angle_gamma   90.00
#
_symmetry.space_group_name_H-M   'P 1'
#
loop_
_entity.id
_entity.type
_entity.pdbx_description
1 polymer ?
#
loop_
_entity_poly.entity_id
_entity_poly.type
_entity_poly.pdbx_seq_one_letter_code
_entity_poly.pdbx_strand_id
1 'polypeptide(L)'
;MSLAVPFWNYFWHIVALIFILLACLPTNYWRRINKRFAIHQELVPHEATDMRHEERLIPPQLVEELIEAYNCGNFLYRKPVYAPPGDAPLTWRYPIRHESYAIYLNGPYLDVVKSRGRRTRVFTIQSDVLHHWMISRAN
;
A
#
# COMPACT_ATOMS: atom_id res chain seq x y z
N MET A 1 17.88 -31.57 -44.22
CA MET A 1 17.14 -32.26 -43.13
C MET A 1 16.75 -31.19 -42.11
N SER A 2 15.46 -30.84 -42.05
CA SER A 2 14.95 -29.85 -41.09
C SER A 2 14.91 -30.49 -39.70
N LEU A 3 15.77 -30.02 -38.79
CA LEU A 3 15.65 -30.32 -37.37
C LEU A 3 14.47 -29.51 -36.81
N ALA A 4 13.26 -29.94 -37.15
CA ALA A 4 12.05 -29.44 -36.51
C ALA A 4 12.03 -30.02 -35.09
N VAL A 5 12.69 -29.34 -34.16
CA VAL A 5 12.54 -29.62 -32.74
C VAL A 5 11.05 -29.45 -32.42
N PRO A 6 10.36 -30.49 -31.93
CA PRO A 6 8.94 -30.39 -31.66
C PRO A 6 8.72 -29.28 -30.63
N PHE A 7 7.76 -28.39 -30.91
CA PHE A 7 7.38 -27.27 -30.04
C PHE A 7 7.25 -27.66 -28.56
N TRP A 8 6.84 -28.90 -28.30
CA TRP A 8 6.76 -29.51 -26.98
C TRP A 8 8.07 -29.48 -26.20
N ASN A 9 9.21 -29.71 -26.86
CA ASN A 9 10.51 -29.69 -26.20
C ASN A 9 10.90 -28.26 -25.77
N TYR A 10 10.58 -27.26 -26.60
CA TYR A 10 10.82 -25.86 -26.27
C TYR A 10 9.96 -25.39 -25.10
N PHE A 11 8.70 -25.84 -25.05
CA PHE A 11 7.79 -25.58 -23.93
C PHE A 11 8.36 -26.10 -22.60
N TRP A 12 8.85 -27.34 -22.58
CA TRP A 12 9.48 -27.89 -21.36
C TRP A 12 10.77 -27.20 -20.97
N HIS A 13 11.57 -26.74 -21.94
CA HIS A 13 12.76 -25.93 -21.65
C HIS A 13 12.42 -24.56 -21.06
N ILE A 14 11.36 -23.88 -21.53
CA ILE A 14 10.89 -22.63 -20.93
C ILE A 14 10.40 -22.87 -19.50
N VAL A 15 9.60 -23.92 -19.27
CA VAL A 15 9.10 -24.26 -17.93
C VAL A 15 10.28 -24.57 -16.99
N ALA A 16 11.24 -25.37 -17.43
CA ALA A 16 12.44 -25.68 -16.66
C ALA A 16 13.29 -24.43 -16.35
N LEU A 17 13.45 -23.53 -17.32
CA LEU A 17 14.14 -22.25 -17.12
C LEU A 17 13.43 -21.39 -16.07
N ILE A 18 12.10 -21.29 -16.11
CA ILE A 18 11.31 -20.56 -15.11
C ILE A 18 11.51 -21.17 -13.72
N PHE A 19 11.49 -22.51 -13.60
CA PHE A 19 11.72 -23.19 -12.33
C PHE A 19 13.14 -22.97 -11.79
N ILE A 20 14.16 -23.00 -12.64
CA ILE A 20 15.54 -22.72 -12.26
C ILE A 20 15.67 -21.25 -11.82
N LEU A 21 15.09 -20.31 -12.56
CA LEU A 21 15.09 -18.90 -12.18
C LEU A 21 14.38 -18.68 -10.84
N LEU A 22 13.24 -19.34 -10.61
CA LEU A 22 12.52 -19.28 -9.33
C LEU A 22 13.32 -19.88 -8.17
N ALA A 23 14.03 -20.99 -8.40
CA ALA A 23 14.89 -21.64 -7.40
C ALA A 23 16.19 -20.86 -7.15
N CYS A 24 16.71 -20.16 -8.17
CA CYS A 24 17.90 -19.32 -8.09
C CYS A 24 17.61 -17.91 -7.57
N LEU A 25 16.34 -17.50 -7.40
CA LEU A 25 16.02 -16.27 -6.68
C LEU A 25 16.57 -16.43 -5.26
N PRO A 26 17.56 -15.61 -4.85
CA PRO A 26 18.15 -15.74 -3.53
C PRO A 26 17.02 -15.64 -2.51
N THR A 27 17.01 -16.50 -1.49
CA THR A 27 16.04 -16.45 -0.38
C THR A 27 15.92 -15.05 0.23
N ASN A 28 16.97 -14.24 0.15
CA ASN A 28 16.97 -12.82 0.53
C ASN A 28 16.18 -11.92 -0.43
N TYR A 29 16.21 -12.17 -1.74
CA TYR A 29 15.39 -11.47 -2.72
C TYR A 29 13.92 -11.86 -2.58
N TRP A 30 13.61 -13.14 -2.37
CA TRP A 30 12.26 -13.57 -2.03
C TRP A 30 11.76 -12.94 -0.73
N ARG A 31 12.60 -12.86 0.32
CA ARG A 31 12.26 -12.10 1.55
C ARG A 31 12.05 -10.61 1.30
N ARG A 32 12.84 -9.97 0.43
CA ARG A 32 12.65 -8.55 0.07
C ARG A 32 11.36 -8.33 -0.71
N ILE A 33 11.03 -9.24 -1.63
CA ILE A 33 9.78 -9.24 -2.39
C ILE A 33 8.60 -9.49 -1.45
N ASN A 34 8.63 -10.50 -0.60
CA ASN A 34 7.60 -10.75 0.41
C ASN A 34 7.47 -9.59 1.39
N LYS A 35 8.56 -8.89 1.73
CA LYS A 35 8.50 -7.68 2.55
C LYS A 35 7.84 -6.51 1.81
N ARG A 36 8.10 -6.36 0.51
CA ARG A 36 7.39 -5.39 -0.36
C ARG A 36 5.92 -5.75 -0.49
N PHE A 37 5.58 -7.01 -0.75
CA PHE A 37 4.19 -7.48 -0.78
C PHE A 37 3.51 -7.41 0.59
N ALA A 38 4.22 -7.59 1.69
CA ALA A 38 3.67 -7.42 3.05
C ALA A 38 3.35 -5.94 3.35
N ILE A 39 4.08 -4.99 2.76
CA ILE A 39 3.71 -3.58 2.78
C ILE A 39 2.44 -3.35 1.95
N HIS A 40 2.28 -4.04 0.81
CA HIS A 40 1.05 -3.99 -0.01
C HIS A 40 -0.12 -4.82 0.56
N GLN A 41 0.09 -5.77 1.47
CA GLN A 41 -0.97 -6.52 2.17
C GLN A 41 -1.69 -5.68 3.24
N GLU A 42 -1.32 -4.40 3.38
CA GLU A 42 -1.98 -3.44 4.27
C GLU A 42 -3.23 -2.80 3.62
N LEU A 43 -3.90 -3.53 2.71
CA LEU A 43 -5.17 -3.11 2.13
C LEU A 43 -6.20 -2.91 3.24
N VAL A 44 -6.82 -1.74 3.23
CA VAL A 44 -7.98 -1.44 4.06
C VAL A 44 -9.22 -1.91 3.29
N PRO A 45 -10.05 -2.79 3.87
CA PRO A 45 -11.29 -3.17 3.20
C PRO A 45 -12.25 -1.98 3.16
N HIS A 46 -13.13 -1.95 2.15
CA HIS A 46 -14.09 -0.88 1.92
C HIS A 46 -15.11 -0.69 3.08
N GLU A 47 -15.13 -1.59 4.06
CA GLU A 47 -15.98 -1.55 5.26
C GLU A 47 -15.52 -0.56 6.34
N ALA A 48 -14.55 0.33 6.08
CA ALA A 48 -14.16 1.33 7.09
C ALA A 48 -15.25 2.40 7.22
N THR A 49 -15.96 2.42 8.35
CA THR A 49 -17.21 3.19 8.52
C THR A 49 -17.08 4.54 9.24
N ASP A 50 -15.87 4.97 9.64
CA ASP A 50 -15.67 6.18 10.47
C ASP A 50 -14.47 7.00 9.97
N MET A 51 -14.43 7.30 8.68
CA MET A 51 -13.42 8.17 8.10
C MET A 51 -13.76 9.64 8.37
N ARG A 52 -12.78 10.39 8.89
CA ARG A 52 -12.93 11.76 9.36
C ARG A 52 -11.78 12.65 8.92
N HIS A 53 -12.10 13.91 8.64
CA HIS A 53 -11.13 14.98 8.44
C HIS A 53 -11.60 16.20 9.24
N GLU A 54 -10.72 16.82 10.03
CA GLU A 54 -11.09 17.94 10.91
C GLU A 54 -12.31 17.63 11.78
N GLU A 55 -12.35 16.43 12.36
CA GLU A 55 -13.46 15.91 13.19
C GLU A 55 -14.80 15.68 12.46
N ARG A 56 -14.92 16.07 11.19
CA ARG A 56 -16.11 15.87 10.35
C ARG A 56 -16.09 14.51 9.68
N LEU A 57 -17.25 13.84 9.67
CA LEU A 57 -17.43 12.55 9.04
C LEU A 57 -17.50 12.69 7.51
N ILE A 58 -16.78 11.83 6.79
CA ILE A 58 -16.76 11.82 5.33
C ILE A 58 -17.98 11.06 4.80
N PRO A 59 -18.68 11.58 3.76
CA PRO A 59 -19.80 10.88 3.13
C PRO A 59 -19.38 9.49 2.63
N PRO A 60 -20.23 8.46 2.80
CA PRO A 60 -19.88 7.08 2.50
C PRO A 60 -19.44 6.85 1.04
N GLN A 61 -19.99 7.63 0.09
CA GLN A 61 -19.59 7.55 -1.33
C GLN A 61 -18.12 7.92 -1.54
N LEU A 62 -17.62 8.92 -0.81
CA LEU A 62 -16.24 9.36 -0.90
C LEU A 62 -15.30 8.46 -0.10
N VAL A 63 -15.80 7.80 0.94
CA VAL A 63 -15.00 6.87 1.74
C VAL A 63 -14.48 5.72 0.89
N GLU A 64 -15.32 5.16 0.01
CA GLU A 64 -14.92 4.06 -0.86
C GLU A 64 -13.80 4.48 -1.82
N GLU A 65 -13.93 5.65 -2.46
CA GLU A 65 -12.93 6.23 -3.36
C GLU A 65 -11.60 6.49 -2.63
N LEU A 66 -11.65 7.06 -1.42
CA LEU A 66 -10.44 7.35 -0.65
C LEU A 66 -9.73 6.07 -0.16
N ILE A 67 -10.49 5.04 0.20
CA ILE A 67 -9.93 3.73 0.54
C ILE A 67 -9.28 3.09 -0.68
N GLU A 68 -9.92 3.16 -1.85
CA GLU A 68 -9.35 2.65 -3.09
C GLU A 68 -8.07 3.41 -3.45
N ALA A 69 -8.08 4.75 -3.37
CA ALA A 69 -6.92 5.58 -3.61
C ALA A 69 -5.76 5.31 -2.62
N TYR A 70 -6.06 4.91 -1.38
CA TYR A 70 -5.08 4.43 -0.42
C TYR A 70 -4.51 3.06 -0.82
N ASN A 71 -5.39 2.12 -1.16
CA ASN A 71 -5.05 0.76 -1.53
C ASN A 71 -4.22 0.68 -2.82
N CYS A 72 -4.52 1.54 -3.78
CA CYS A 72 -3.78 1.72 -5.03
C CYS A 72 -2.54 2.62 -4.87
N GLY A 73 -2.36 3.25 -3.72
CA GLY A 73 -1.22 4.11 -3.43
C GLY A 73 0.11 3.35 -3.49
N ASN A 74 1.15 4.02 -4.01
CA ASN A 74 2.48 3.46 -4.05
C ASN A 74 3.20 3.68 -2.71
N PHE A 75 3.38 2.61 -1.94
CA PHE A 75 4.09 2.64 -0.66
C PHE A 75 5.60 2.69 -0.88
N LEU A 76 6.21 3.84 -0.61
CA LEU A 76 7.62 4.08 -0.94
C LEU A 76 8.56 3.47 0.11
N TYR A 77 8.39 3.86 1.37
CA TYR A 77 9.24 3.39 2.47
C TYR A 77 8.59 3.60 3.84
N ARG A 78 9.14 2.91 4.84
CA ARG A 78 8.76 3.07 6.25
C ARG A 78 9.65 4.12 6.91
N LYS A 79 9.05 5.12 7.57
CA LYS A 79 9.77 6.13 8.35
C LYS A 79 10.10 5.62 9.77
N PRO A 80 11.28 5.95 10.32
CA PRO A 80 11.69 5.52 11.65
C PRO A 80 11.03 6.33 12.77
N VAL A 81 10.74 7.61 12.52
CA VAL A 81 10.13 8.54 13.49
C VAL A 81 9.06 9.35 12.77
N TYR A 82 7.94 9.55 13.46
CA TYR A 82 6.88 10.43 13.00
C TYR A 82 7.07 11.84 13.57
N ALA A 83 7.06 12.85 12.72
CA ALA A 83 6.87 14.23 13.13
C ALA A 83 5.56 14.70 12.49
N PRO A 84 4.50 14.96 13.27
CA PRO A 84 3.25 15.39 12.69
C PRO A 84 3.43 16.74 12.00
N PRO A 85 3.03 16.88 10.72
CA PRO A 85 2.86 18.19 10.12
C PRO A 85 1.70 18.91 10.83
N GLY A 86 1.66 20.24 10.72
CA GLY A 86 0.63 21.07 11.36
C GLY A 86 -0.77 20.92 10.76
N ASP A 87 -0.89 20.24 9.61
CA ASP A 87 -2.14 20.09 8.88
C ASP A 87 -3.05 19.03 9.51
N ALA A 88 -4.36 19.21 9.37
CA ALA A 88 -5.34 18.27 9.87
C ALA A 88 -5.24 16.92 9.13
N PRO A 89 -5.18 15.79 9.85
CA PRO A 89 -5.12 14.49 9.19
C PRO A 89 -6.48 14.00 8.70
N LEU A 90 -6.43 13.20 7.64
CA LEU A 90 -7.49 12.25 7.32
C LEU A 90 -7.33 11.01 8.18
N THR A 91 -8.31 10.73 9.04
CA THR A 91 -8.25 9.64 10.02
C THR A 91 -9.36 8.64 9.80
N TRP A 92 -9.12 7.37 10.10
CA TRP A 92 -10.18 6.38 10.24
C TRP A 92 -9.78 5.28 11.21
N ARG A 93 -10.79 4.56 11.68
CA ARG A 93 -10.63 3.39 12.54
C ARG A 93 -11.09 2.15 11.81
N TYR A 94 -10.32 1.09 11.94
CA TYR A 94 -10.68 -0.24 11.48
C TYR A 94 -10.87 -1.17 12.68
N PRO A 95 -12.11 -1.25 13.22
CA PRO A 95 -12.37 -1.90 14.51
C PRO A 95 -12.06 -3.40 14.49
N ILE A 96 -12.32 -4.08 13.37
CA ILE A 96 -12.12 -5.53 13.21
C ILE A 96 -10.67 -5.95 13.50
N ARG A 97 -9.68 -5.14 13.11
CA ARG A 97 -8.25 -5.41 13.37
C ARG A 97 -7.68 -4.60 14.54
N HIS A 98 -8.49 -3.78 15.19
CA HIS A 98 -8.07 -2.77 16.17
C HIS A 98 -6.95 -1.87 15.65
N GLU A 99 -7.09 -1.44 14.38
CA GLU A 99 -6.14 -0.56 13.72
C GLU A 99 -6.74 0.85 13.57
N SER A 100 -5.90 1.87 13.70
CA SER A 100 -6.25 3.24 13.35
C SER A 100 -5.23 3.79 12.37
N TYR A 101 -5.71 4.64 11.48
CA TYR A 101 -4.90 5.24 10.43
C TYR A 101 -5.09 6.75 10.48
N ALA A 102 -4.00 7.47 10.25
CA ALA A 102 -4.01 8.91 10.08
C ALA A 102 -3.07 9.26 8.92
N ILE A 103 -3.61 9.90 7.88
CA ILE A 103 -2.89 10.35 6.70
C ILE A 103 -2.65 11.85 6.83
N TYR A 104 -1.42 12.25 6.59
CA TYR A 104 -0.98 13.64 6.63
C TYR A 104 -0.30 14.04 5.33
N LEU A 105 -0.41 15.32 4.97
CA LEU A 105 0.33 15.90 3.86
C LEU A 105 1.83 15.97 4.20
N ASN A 106 2.66 15.55 3.26
CA ASN A 106 4.12 15.62 3.37
C ASN A 106 4.72 16.04 2.02
N GLY A 107 4.60 17.34 1.70
CA GLY A 107 5.03 17.89 0.41
C GLY A 107 4.28 17.22 -0.74
N PRO A 108 4.96 16.59 -1.73
CA PRO A 108 4.31 15.86 -2.83
C PRO A 108 3.84 14.44 -2.44
N TYR A 109 4.09 14.01 -1.20
CA TYR A 109 3.75 12.68 -0.70
C TYR A 109 2.78 12.76 0.47
N LEU A 110 2.36 11.59 0.94
CA LEU A 110 1.50 11.45 2.11
C LEU A 110 2.18 10.57 3.14
N ASP A 111 2.10 10.95 4.40
CA ASP A 111 2.54 10.12 5.52
C ASP A 111 1.35 9.44 6.17
N VAL A 112 1.41 8.12 6.23
CA VAL A 112 0.40 7.26 6.85
C VAL A 112 0.93 6.79 8.20
N VAL A 113 0.27 7.22 9.26
CA VAL A 113 0.49 6.71 10.61
C VAL A 113 -0.52 5.61 10.87
N LYS A 114 -0.03 4.38 10.91
CA LYS A 114 -0.81 3.19 11.27
C LYS A 114 -0.53 2.80 12.71
N SER A 115 -1.56 2.77 13.54
CA SER A 115 -1.46 2.35 14.94
C SER A 115 -2.29 1.10 15.20
N ARG A 116 -1.72 0.15 15.94
CA ARG A 116 -2.39 -1.07 16.40
C ARG A 116 -2.05 -1.30 17.87
N GLY A 117 -2.99 -1.00 18.76
CA GLY A 117 -2.74 -0.95 20.20
C GLY A 117 -1.63 0.06 20.52
N ARG A 118 -0.53 -0.39 21.15
CA ARG A 118 0.63 0.45 21.49
C ARG A 118 1.69 0.55 20.38
N ARG A 119 1.51 -0.17 19.26
CA ARG A 119 2.50 -0.19 18.17
C ARG A 119 2.08 0.79 17.08
N THR A 120 2.98 1.70 16.72
CA THR A 120 2.79 2.65 15.62
C THR A 120 3.84 2.42 14.54
N ARG A 121 3.40 2.48 13.29
CA ARG A 121 4.24 2.43 12.09
C ARG A 121 3.90 3.62 11.21
N VAL A 122 4.91 4.14 10.55
CA VAL A 122 4.79 5.30 9.67
C VAL A 122 5.26 4.89 8.30
N PHE A 123 4.45 5.13 7.29
CA PHE A 123 4.76 4.85 5.90
C PHE A 123 4.61 6.12 5.09
N THR A 124 5.47 6.31 4.11
CA THR A 124 5.26 7.34 3.09
C THR A 124 4.67 6.67 1.86
N ILE A 125 3.54 7.21 1.41
CA ILE A 125 2.82 6.76 0.22
C ILE A 125 2.76 7.89 -0.81
N GLN A 126 2.66 7.50 -2.08
CA GLN A 126 2.35 8.38 -3.18
C GLN A 126 1.00 7.97 -3.77
N SER A 127 0.02 8.87 -3.74
CA SER A 127 -1.30 8.68 -4.32
C SER A 127 -1.84 10.05 -4.73
N ASP A 128 -1.97 10.27 -6.04
CA ASP A 128 -2.35 11.58 -6.58
C ASP A 128 -3.77 11.96 -6.16
N VAL A 129 -4.70 11.00 -6.15
CA VAL A 129 -6.10 11.21 -5.75
C VAL A 129 -6.20 11.64 -4.28
N LEU A 130 -5.54 10.89 -3.38
CA LEU A 130 -5.53 11.26 -1.95
C LEU A 130 -4.83 12.59 -1.70
N HIS A 131 -3.73 12.85 -2.42
CA HIS A 131 -2.95 14.08 -2.25
C HIS A 131 -3.75 15.31 -2.69
N HIS A 132 -4.38 15.26 -3.87
CA HIS A 132 -5.26 16.31 -4.35
C HIS A 132 -6.45 16.53 -3.43
N TRP A 133 -7.09 15.45 -2.96
CA TRP A 133 -8.20 15.54 -2.02
C TRP A 133 -7.79 16.27 -0.72
N MET A 134 -6.67 15.86 -0.12
CA MET A 134 -6.14 16.49 1.09
C MET A 134 -5.83 17.98 0.88
N ILE A 135 -5.18 18.34 -0.23
CA ILE A 135 -4.87 19.75 -0.55
C ILE A 135 -6.16 20.58 -0.75
N SER A 136 -7.16 20.02 -1.43
CA SER A 136 -8.45 20.70 -1.65
C SER A 136 -9.24 20.99 -0.37
N ARG A 137 -8.88 20.33 0.73
CA ARG A 137 -9.52 20.48 2.05
C ARG A 137 -8.71 21.30 3.03
N ALA A 138 -7.42 21.51 2.77
CA ALA A 138 -6.53 22.31 3.60
C ALA A 138 -6.58 23.82 3.28
N ASN A 139 -7.18 24.19 2.14
CA ASN A 139 -7.48 25.58 1.75
C ASN A 139 -8.95 25.91 1.99
#